data_AF-A0A2Z6R4E5-F1
#
_entry.id   AF-A0A2Z6R4E5-F1
#
_cell.length_a   1.000
_cell.length_b   1.000
_cell.length_c   1.000
_cell.angle_alpha   90.00
_cell.angle_beta   90.00
_cell.angle_gamma   90.00
#
_symmetry.space_group_name_H-M   'P 1'
#
loop_
_entity.id
_entity.type
_entity.pdbx_description
1 polymer ?
#
loop_
_entity_poly.entity_id
_entity_poly.type
_entity_poly.pdbx_seq_one_letter_code
_entity_poly.pdbx_strand_id
1 'polypeptide(L)'
;MSALISSTENFKLMKTIEDWDVVDNIIVNNIIDGDETDNNIIDNNIIDNDKTDVDDNDCLETILSPEQVREMLNEFGFDSEEVKLWNEPIKIPLGVSMSPFVIREVILSGLHFQDIEEYPEIAYECKKGQIPKWVSQKVQSVNPGRLIPGTGTPDRSYPDYISVYRFQKPSKNRDQTKILDPLKINLNNSNQHFLYRGIRTLDIIPVFLLRVALAPSVNNEFGPGIYCTPNFDLAVEYAGRNGAILVFDWSNLDGDFTIKTLTDREWEDTVKGWICVDDDSKPGPPQFDEDIIQGPVSKNHGSIYNCSKPIQSQDLQVVAVTPSGMNAMAERLYAIIYLY
;
A
#
# COMPACT_ATOMS: atom_id res chain seq x y z
N MET A 1 35.21 -33.78 28.01
CA MET A 1 35.97 -32.62 28.49
C MET A 1 35.58 -31.43 27.62
N SER A 2 35.19 -30.34 28.29
CA SER A 2 34.92 -28.94 27.92
C SER A 2 35.21 -28.45 26.49
N ALA A 3 34.56 -27.42 25.95
CA ALA A 3 33.83 -26.27 26.52
C ALA A 3 32.81 -25.77 25.44
N LEU A 4 31.63 -25.19 25.71
CA LEU A 4 31.26 -24.02 26.54
C LEU A 4 32.03 -22.73 26.19
N ILE A 5 31.61 -22.07 25.11
CA ILE A 5 31.85 -20.64 24.80
C ILE A 5 30.51 -20.15 24.22
N SER A 6 29.61 -19.62 25.05
CA SER A 6 29.49 -18.23 25.54
C SER A 6 28.47 -17.45 24.70
N SER A 7 27.24 -17.44 25.21
CA SER A 7 26.04 -16.70 24.78
C SER A 7 26.16 -15.17 24.97
N THR A 8 27.36 -14.62 24.84
CA THR A 8 27.65 -13.21 25.21
C THR A 8 27.97 -12.34 23.99
N GLU A 9 28.19 -12.91 22.80
CA GLU A 9 28.46 -12.13 21.58
C GLU A 9 27.19 -11.66 20.85
N ASN A 10 26.05 -12.35 21.00
CA ASN A 10 24.79 -11.91 20.39
C ASN A 10 24.18 -10.67 21.08
N PHE A 11 24.57 -10.37 22.32
CA PHE A 11 24.11 -9.16 23.03
C PHE A 11 24.83 -7.88 22.58
N LYS A 12 25.94 -7.99 21.85
CA LYS A 12 26.72 -6.83 21.40
C LYS A 12 26.28 -6.30 20.03
N LEU A 13 25.63 -7.12 19.21
CA LEU A 13 25.11 -6.69 17.91
C LEU A 13 23.78 -5.93 18.00
N MET A 14 23.07 -6.07 19.12
CA MET A 14 21.77 -5.42 19.35
C MET A 14 21.89 -3.95 19.80
N LYS A 15 23.10 -3.47 20.09
CA LYS A 15 23.35 -2.11 20.61
C LYS A 15 23.71 -1.07 19.55
N THR A 16 23.65 -1.44 18.26
CA THR A 16 23.98 -0.54 17.15
C THR A 16 22.78 -0.22 16.25
N ILE A 17 21.57 -0.60 16.68
CA ILE A 17 20.29 -0.27 16.03
C ILE A 17 19.50 0.70 16.95
N GLU A 18 20.18 1.72 17.48
CA GLU A 18 19.56 2.80 18.27
C GLU A 18 19.49 4.14 17.50
N ASP A 19 19.83 4.17 16.20
CA ASP A 19 19.95 5.43 15.42
C ASP A 19 18.88 5.65 14.32
N TRP A 20 17.73 4.96 14.36
CA TRP A 20 16.64 5.17 13.37
C TRP A 20 15.26 5.52 13.97
N ASP A 21 15.22 5.98 15.23
CA ASP A 21 14.00 6.30 15.99
C ASP A 21 13.38 7.69 15.72
N VAL A 22 13.53 8.26 14.52
CA VAL A 22 13.12 9.67 14.27
C VAL A 22 11.81 9.85 13.47
N VAL A 23 11.11 8.80 13.02
CA VAL A 23 9.99 9.01 12.07
C VAL A 23 8.58 8.90 12.64
N ASP A 24 8.36 8.36 13.85
CA ASP A 24 6.99 8.05 14.31
C ASP A 24 6.44 8.89 15.48
N ASN A 25 7.02 10.05 15.77
CA ASN A 25 6.46 10.99 16.76
C ASN A 25 6.19 12.36 16.13
N ILE A 26 5.04 12.96 16.48
CA ILE A 26 4.35 14.13 15.89
C ILE A 26 3.38 13.64 14.80
N ILE A 27 2.08 13.45 15.03
CA ILE A 27 1.09 14.49 15.35
C ILE A 27 -0.08 13.85 16.16
N VAL A 28 -0.20 14.21 17.43
CA VAL A 28 -1.47 14.24 18.17
C VAL A 28 -1.48 15.53 18.99
N ASN A 29 -2.57 16.29 18.86
CA ASN A 29 -2.97 17.52 19.58
C ASN A 29 -2.53 18.88 18.99
N ASN A 30 -3.43 19.55 18.24
CA ASN A 30 -4.29 20.62 18.78
C ASN A 30 -5.08 21.34 17.67
N ILE A 31 -6.40 21.39 17.85
CA ILE A 31 -7.34 22.32 17.21
C ILE A 31 -7.51 23.50 18.18
N ILE A 32 -7.48 24.75 17.70
CA ILE A 32 -8.42 25.86 17.98
C ILE A 32 -7.93 27.15 17.26
N ASP A 33 -8.84 27.71 16.45
CA ASP A 33 -9.15 29.09 16.03
C ASP A 33 -8.11 30.23 16.03
N GLY A 34 -8.22 31.09 14.99
CA GLY A 34 -7.83 32.51 15.09
C GLY A 34 -7.58 33.21 13.76
N ASP A 35 -8.23 34.36 13.58
CA ASP A 35 -8.44 35.16 12.36
C ASP A 35 -7.25 36.00 11.83
N GLU A 36 -7.46 36.47 10.58
CA GLU A 36 -7.15 37.78 9.99
C GLU A 36 -5.71 38.29 9.64
N THR A 37 -5.59 38.63 8.34
CA THR A 37 -4.95 39.81 7.68
C THR A 37 -3.54 40.28 8.08
N ASP A 38 -2.65 40.51 7.09
CA ASP A 38 -2.46 41.85 6.52
C ASP A 38 -1.43 41.97 5.38
N ASN A 39 -1.62 43.05 4.63
CA ASN A 39 -1.00 43.46 3.36
C ASN A 39 0.48 43.93 3.42
N ASN A 40 1.05 44.08 2.21
CA ASN A 40 1.69 45.30 1.67
C ASN A 40 3.20 45.36 1.31
N ILE A 41 3.41 45.72 0.02
CA ILE A 41 4.36 46.73 -0.55
C ILE A 41 5.82 46.24 -0.69
N ILE A 42 6.48 46.32 -1.87
CA ILE A 42 7.03 47.55 -2.49
C ILE A 42 7.15 47.41 -4.03
N ASP A 43 6.60 48.39 -4.74
CA ASP A 43 6.93 48.82 -6.12
C ASP A 43 8.35 49.38 -6.24
N ASN A 44 8.98 49.24 -7.41
CA ASN A 44 9.71 50.36 -8.02
C ASN A 44 9.88 50.18 -9.52
N ASN A 45 9.91 51.32 -10.18
CA ASN A 45 9.47 51.55 -11.55
C ASN A 45 10.66 52.13 -12.36
N ILE A 46 10.49 52.18 -13.69
CA ILE A 46 10.97 53.22 -14.64
C ILE A 46 12.23 52.98 -15.53
N ILE A 47 11.94 52.79 -16.85
CA ILE A 47 12.37 53.56 -18.08
C ILE A 47 13.87 53.47 -18.50
N ASP A 48 14.33 53.33 -19.75
CA ASP A 48 13.90 53.88 -21.06
C ASP A 48 14.41 53.07 -22.28
N ASN A 49 13.86 53.45 -23.44
CA ASN A 49 14.01 53.01 -24.83
C ASN A 49 15.44 52.83 -25.39
N ASP A 50 15.61 51.87 -26.32
CA ASP A 50 16.20 52.19 -27.63
C ASP A 50 15.82 51.19 -28.74
N LYS A 51 15.63 51.72 -29.95
CA LYS A 51 15.26 51.00 -31.17
C LYS A 51 16.45 50.21 -31.72
N THR A 52 16.19 48.98 -32.15
CA THR A 52 16.80 48.40 -33.34
C THR A 52 15.81 47.44 -33.98
N ASP A 53 15.36 47.78 -35.19
CA ASP A 53 14.83 46.81 -36.13
C ASP A 53 15.97 45.82 -36.45
N VAL A 54 15.80 44.57 -36.02
CA VAL A 54 16.53 43.42 -36.56
C VAL A 54 15.49 42.35 -36.83
N ASP A 55 15.17 42.22 -38.11
CA ASP A 55 14.52 41.06 -38.71
C ASP A 55 15.51 39.89 -38.55
N ASP A 56 15.28 39.01 -37.57
CA ASP A 56 15.95 37.70 -37.45
C ASP A 56 15.35 36.92 -36.28
N ASN A 57 14.33 36.10 -36.56
CA ASN A 57 14.25 34.79 -35.90
C ASN A 57 13.49 33.83 -36.81
N ASP A 58 14.13 33.52 -37.94
CA ASP A 58 13.92 32.25 -38.64
C ASP A 58 14.24 31.14 -37.62
N CYS A 59 13.25 30.76 -36.81
CA CYS A 59 13.31 29.55 -36.03
C CYS A 59 13.32 28.40 -37.03
N LEU A 60 14.51 27.93 -37.38
CA LEU A 60 14.72 26.84 -38.32
C LEU A 60 14.03 25.56 -37.80
N GLU A 61 12.77 25.36 -38.19
CA GLU A 61 11.98 24.15 -37.92
C GLU A 61 12.28 23.11 -39.00
N THR A 62 12.53 21.85 -38.60
CA THR A 62 12.53 20.73 -39.54
C THR A 62 11.10 20.20 -39.63
N ILE A 63 10.50 20.24 -40.83
CA ILE A 63 9.14 19.75 -41.05
C ILE A 63 9.21 18.36 -41.69
N LEU A 64 8.65 17.36 -41.01
CA LEU A 64 8.47 16.03 -41.57
C LEU A 64 7.11 15.92 -42.27
N SER A 65 7.13 15.43 -43.51
CA SER A 65 5.90 15.12 -44.24
C SER A 65 5.17 13.93 -43.60
N PRO A 66 3.86 13.76 -43.82
CA PRO A 66 3.12 12.60 -43.32
C PRO A 66 3.71 11.27 -43.78
N GLU A 67 4.30 11.18 -44.98
CA GLU A 67 5.00 9.99 -45.47
C GLU A 67 6.23 9.68 -44.61
N GLN A 68 7.05 10.69 -44.30
CA GLN A 68 8.25 10.54 -43.49
C GLN A 68 7.92 10.16 -42.05
N VAL A 69 6.87 10.75 -41.48
CA VAL A 69 6.37 10.36 -40.16
C VAL A 69 5.93 8.89 -40.20
N ARG A 70 5.14 8.47 -41.18
CA ARG A 70 4.68 7.08 -41.30
C ARG A 70 5.81 6.08 -41.46
N GLU A 71 6.84 6.39 -42.25
CA GLU A 71 8.03 5.55 -42.39
C GLU A 71 8.71 5.34 -41.03
N MET A 72 8.95 6.44 -40.29
CA MET A 72 9.52 6.40 -38.96
C MET A 72 8.66 5.58 -37.98
N LEU A 73 7.34 5.77 -37.96
CA LEU A 73 6.45 5.04 -37.05
C LEU A 73 6.43 3.53 -37.33
N ASN A 74 6.48 3.13 -38.60
CA ASN A 74 6.61 1.71 -38.95
C ASN A 74 7.95 1.13 -38.48
N GLU A 75 9.04 1.88 -38.59
CA GLU A 75 10.35 1.46 -38.07
C GLU A 75 10.35 1.31 -36.54
N PHE A 76 9.57 2.14 -35.83
CA PHE A 76 9.46 2.05 -34.38
C PHE A 76 8.52 0.94 -33.91
N GLY A 77 7.70 0.33 -34.75
CA GLY A 77 6.77 -0.74 -34.33
C GLY A 77 5.40 -0.24 -33.86
N PHE A 78 4.95 0.93 -34.33
CA PHE A 78 3.55 1.33 -34.20
C PHE A 78 2.64 0.43 -35.06
N ASP A 79 1.35 0.36 -34.71
CA ASP A 79 0.38 -0.42 -35.48
C ASP A 79 0.28 0.07 -36.93
N SER A 80 0.60 -0.81 -37.88
CA SER A 80 0.67 -0.43 -39.30
C SER A 80 -0.66 0.02 -39.90
N GLU A 81 -1.81 -0.38 -39.34
CA GLU A 81 -3.12 0.08 -39.80
C GLU A 81 -3.46 1.47 -39.24
N GLU A 82 -3.08 1.76 -38.00
CA GLU A 82 -3.21 3.11 -37.41
C GLU A 82 -2.25 4.11 -38.06
N VAL A 83 -1.00 3.71 -38.31
CA VAL A 83 0.01 4.56 -38.97
C VAL A 83 -0.44 4.98 -40.37
N LYS A 84 -1.13 4.12 -41.13
CA LYS A 84 -1.66 4.48 -42.46
C LYS A 84 -2.63 5.67 -42.41
N LEU A 85 -3.34 5.85 -41.30
CA LEU A 85 -4.32 6.91 -41.11
C LEU A 85 -3.68 8.25 -40.73
N TRP A 86 -2.39 8.26 -40.35
CA TRP A 86 -1.66 9.48 -40.02
C TRP A 86 -1.47 10.37 -41.25
N ASN A 87 -1.99 11.60 -41.19
CA ASN A 87 -1.95 12.57 -42.30
C ASN A 87 -1.40 13.95 -41.90
N GLU A 88 -0.95 14.11 -40.65
CA GLU A 88 -0.50 15.40 -40.13
C GLU A 88 1.04 15.54 -40.25
N PRO A 89 1.56 16.67 -40.77
CA PRO A 89 3.00 16.93 -40.72
C PRO A 89 3.44 17.28 -39.30
N ILE A 90 4.67 16.90 -38.93
CA ILE A 90 5.25 17.23 -37.61
C ILE A 90 6.37 18.25 -37.78
N LYS A 91 6.27 19.35 -37.02
CA LYS A 91 7.28 20.41 -36.98
C LYS A 91 8.20 20.21 -35.79
N ILE A 92 9.48 20.04 -36.06
CA ILE A 92 10.49 19.74 -35.04
C ILE A 92 11.33 20.99 -34.78
N PRO A 93 11.33 21.51 -33.54
CA PRO A 93 12.16 22.64 -33.18
C PRO A 93 13.65 22.34 -33.32
N LEU A 94 14.46 23.34 -33.68
CA LEU A 94 15.91 23.21 -33.76
C LEU A 94 16.50 22.76 -32.41
N GLY A 95 17.42 21.81 -32.45
CA GLY A 95 18.10 21.29 -31.26
C GLY A 95 17.35 20.18 -30.53
N VAL A 96 16.17 19.79 -31.00
CA VAL A 96 15.42 18.65 -30.47
C VAL A 96 15.76 17.37 -31.23
N SER A 97 15.89 16.26 -30.51
CA SER A 97 16.08 14.95 -31.14
C SER A 97 14.81 14.54 -31.91
N MET A 98 14.98 14.26 -33.21
CA MET A 98 13.87 14.01 -34.14
C MET A 98 13.01 12.82 -33.73
N SER A 99 13.61 11.64 -33.51
CA SER A 99 12.85 10.42 -33.22
C SER A 99 12.03 10.49 -31.92
N PRO A 100 12.61 10.88 -30.76
CA PRO A 100 11.83 10.99 -29.52
C PRO A 100 10.71 12.03 -29.60
N PHE A 101 10.93 13.13 -30.35
CA PHE A 101 9.92 14.17 -30.52
C PHE A 101 8.76 13.68 -31.37
N VAL A 102 9.04 13.05 -32.51
CA VAL A 102 8.01 12.46 -33.39
C VAL A 102 7.18 11.43 -32.64
N ILE A 103 7.83 10.51 -31.93
CA ILE A 103 7.15 9.49 -31.10
C ILE A 103 6.22 10.14 -30.06
N ARG A 104 6.70 11.17 -29.36
CA ARG A 104 5.91 11.89 -28.37
C ARG A 104 4.68 12.55 -28.98
N GLU A 105 4.84 13.27 -30.08
CA GLU A 105 3.73 14.01 -30.71
C GLU A 105 2.63 13.08 -31.22
N VAL A 106 3.00 11.93 -31.79
CA VAL A 106 2.00 10.96 -32.28
C VAL A 106 1.25 10.27 -31.14
N ILE A 107 1.93 9.97 -30.02
CA ILE A 107 1.29 9.42 -28.81
C ILE A 107 0.32 10.44 -28.20
N LEU A 108 0.73 11.71 -28.10
CA LEU A 108 -0.16 12.78 -27.61
C LEU A 108 -1.37 13.01 -28.52
N SER A 109 -1.25 12.66 -29.79
CA SER A 109 -2.33 12.69 -30.79
C SER A 109 -3.19 11.42 -30.78
N GLY A 110 -2.87 10.44 -29.92
CA GLY A 110 -3.68 9.26 -29.65
C GLY A 110 -3.29 7.99 -30.42
N LEU A 111 -2.12 7.95 -31.06
CA LEU A 111 -1.61 6.73 -31.71
C LEU A 111 -1.01 5.78 -30.67
N HIS A 112 -1.45 4.52 -30.68
CA HIS A 112 -1.02 3.53 -29.71
C HIS A 112 0.29 2.83 -30.15
N PHE A 113 1.23 2.70 -29.22
CA PHE A 113 2.49 1.99 -29.45
C PHE A 113 2.43 0.58 -28.85
N GLN A 114 2.64 -0.45 -29.66
CA GLN A 114 2.43 -1.85 -29.23
C GLN A 114 3.52 -2.37 -28.29
N ASP A 115 4.76 -1.87 -28.39
CA ASP A 115 5.94 -2.41 -27.69
C ASP A 115 6.41 -1.57 -26.49
N ILE A 116 5.63 -0.58 -26.06
CA ILE A 116 5.83 0.16 -24.81
C ILE A 116 4.56 -0.05 -24.03
N GLU A 117 4.61 -0.94 -23.03
CA GLU A 117 3.83 -0.73 -21.82
C GLU A 117 4.09 0.71 -21.38
N GLU A 118 3.15 1.60 -21.65
CA GLU A 118 3.27 3.04 -21.41
C GLU A 118 3.95 3.31 -20.07
N TYR A 119 5.23 3.68 -20.13
CA TYR A 119 6.07 4.21 -19.08
C TYR A 119 5.52 4.06 -17.64
N PRO A 120 5.77 2.95 -16.95
CA PRO A 120 5.41 2.83 -15.53
C PRO A 120 6.06 3.92 -14.66
N GLU A 121 7.19 4.48 -15.10
CA GLU A 121 7.84 5.63 -14.49
C GLU A 121 7.14 6.99 -14.69
N ILE A 122 6.30 7.19 -15.71
CA ILE A 122 5.72 8.52 -16.02
C ILE A 122 4.23 8.61 -15.62
N ALA A 123 3.53 7.48 -15.46
CA ALA A 123 2.12 7.45 -15.04
C ALA A 123 1.90 7.17 -13.53
N TYR A 124 2.93 6.78 -12.76
CA TYR A 124 2.76 6.35 -11.38
C TYR A 124 3.43 7.28 -10.37
N GLU A 125 2.95 8.52 -10.29
CA GLU A 125 2.95 9.18 -8.98
C GLU A 125 1.81 8.59 -8.13
N CYS A 126 1.94 7.33 -7.73
CA CYS A 126 1.30 6.90 -6.49
C CYS A 126 2.07 7.60 -5.37
N LYS A 127 1.68 8.84 -5.06
CA LYS A 127 2.21 9.52 -3.88
C LYS A 127 1.95 8.61 -2.68
N LYS A 128 2.98 8.39 -1.87
CA LYS A 128 2.89 7.69 -0.60
C LYS A 128 1.57 8.10 0.10
N GLY A 129 0.72 7.12 0.40
CA GLY A 129 -0.44 7.32 1.26
C GLY A 129 -1.70 7.72 0.50
N GLN A 130 -1.67 7.70 -0.83
CA GLN A 130 -2.84 7.97 -1.66
C GLN A 130 -3.36 6.71 -2.35
N ILE A 131 -4.67 6.67 -2.58
CA ILE A 131 -5.31 5.66 -3.43
C ILE A 131 -4.81 5.91 -4.87
N PRO A 132 -4.30 4.90 -5.59
CA PRO A 132 -3.86 5.08 -6.97
C PRO A 132 -5.01 5.64 -7.85
N LYS A 133 -4.72 6.63 -8.69
CA LYS A 133 -5.76 7.34 -9.47
C LYS A 133 -6.58 6.44 -10.40
N TRP A 134 -5.99 5.35 -10.87
CA TRP A 134 -6.63 4.36 -11.73
C TRP A 134 -7.61 3.43 -10.97
N VAL A 135 -7.53 3.37 -9.63
CA VAL A 135 -8.46 2.60 -8.81
C VAL A 135 -9.82 3.29 -8.83
N SER A 136 -10.79 2.59 -9.40
CA SER A 136 -12.16 3.08 -9.59
C SER A 136 -13.15 2.42 -8.62
N GLN A 137 -14.42 2.83 -8.68
CA GLN A 137 -15.50 2.15 -7.95
C GLN A 137 -15.86 0.77 -8.55
N LYS A 138 -15.44 0.49 -9.79
CA LYS A 138 -15.60 -0.82 -10.41
C LYS A 138 -14.45 -1.72 -9.99
N VAL A 139 -14.77 -2.98 -9.70
CA VAL A 139 -13.78 -4.02 -9.43
C VAL A 139 -12.90 -4.22 -10.65
N GLN A 140 -11.59 -4.17 -10.43
CA GLN A 140 -10.56 -4.45 -11.42
C GLN A 140 -9.74 -5.65 -10.96
N SER A 141 -9.36 -6.51 -11.91
CA SER A 141 -8.41 -7.60 -11.68
C SER A 141 -7.01 -7.08 -11.96
N VAL A 142 -6.14 -7.07 -10.96
CA VAL A 142 -4.84 -6.38 -11.03
C VAL A 142 -3.75 -7.28 -10.47
N ASN A 143 -2.61 -7.33 -11.16
CA ASN A 143 -1.41 -7.95 -10.60
C ASN A 143 -0.92 -7.16 -9.39
N PRO A 144 -0.69 -7.78 -8.21
CA PRO A 144 -0.27 -7.07 -7.00
C PRO A 144 0.99 -6.19 -7.18
N GLY A 145 1.90 -6.55 -8.08
CA GLY A 145 3.08 -5.75 -8.41
C GLY A 145 2.74 -4.35 -8.93
N ARG A 146 1.58 -4.15 -9.58
CA ARG A 146 1.13 -2.81 -10.04
C ARG A 146 0.77 -1.85 -8.90
N LEU A 147 0.64 -2.34 -7.67
CA LEU A 147 0.38 -1.55 -6.47
C LEU A 147 1.67 -1.13 -5.76
N ILE A 148 2.83 -1.62 -6.21
CA ILE A 148 4.13 -1.31 -5.67
C ILE A 148 4.74 -0.18 -6.52
N PRO A 149 5.08 0.98 -5.94
CA PRO A 149 5.81 2.02 -6.67
C PRO A 149 7.19 1.53 -7.14
N GLY A 150 7.52 1.74 -8.42
CA GLY A 150 8.82 1.41 -9.00
C GLY A 150 8.93 -0.01 -9.57
N THR A 151 10.16 -0.53 -9.72
CA THR A 151 10.47 -1.85 -10.29
C THR A 151 10.40 -3.00 -9.28
N GLY A 152 9.77 -2.77 -8.13
CA GLY A 152 9.69 -3.75 -7.06
C GLY A 152 8.84 -4.96 -7.46
N THR A 153 9.45 -6.14 -7.47
CA THR A 153 8.71 -7.40 -7.49
C THR A 153 8.35 -7.77 -6.05
N PRO A 154 7.17 -8.33 -5.78
CA PRO A 154 6.84 -8.81 -4.44
C PRO A 154 7.86 -9.86 -3.96
N ASP A 155 8.37 -9.77 -2.73
CA ASP A 155 9.31 -10.78 -2.17
C ASP A 155 8.62 -12.11 -1.82
N ARG A 156 7.32 -12.25 -2.10
CA ARG A 156 6.49 -13.41 -1.73
C ARG A 156 5.55 -13.82 -2.87
N SER A 157 5.13 -15.08 -2.82
CA SER A 157 4.08 -15.61 -3.69
C SER A 157 2.74 -14.93 -3.37
N TYR A 158 2.35 -13.98 -4.20
CA TYR A 158 0.97 -13.50 -4.25
C TYR A 158 0.25 -14.15 -5.44
N PRO A 159 -1.09 -14.20 -5.44
CA PRO A 159 -1.83 -14.55 -6.64
C PRO A 159 -1.46 -13.66 -7.82
N ASP A 160 -1.47 -14.22 -9.03
CA ASP A 160 -1.18 -13.49 -10.27
C ASP A 160 -2.08 -12.25 -10.42
N TYR A 161 -3.31 -12.34 -9.91
CA TYR A 161 -4.28 -11.26 -9.91
C TYR A 161 -5.13 -11.24 -8.64
N ILE A 162 -5.42 -10.03 -8.17
CA ILE A 162 -6.33 -9.75 -7.07
C ILE A 162 -7.39 -8.74 -7.48
N SER A 163 -8.51 -8.70 -6.76
CA SER A 163 -9.55 -7.70 -6.98
C SER A 163 -9.20 -6.37 -6.30
N VAL A 164 -9.29 -5.26 -7.02
CA VAL A 164 -9.01 -3.92 -6.47
C VAL A 164 -10.12 -2.94 -6.86
N TYR A 165 -10.58 -2.16 -5.89
CA TYR A 165 -11.51 -1.05 -6.11
C TYR A 165 -11.48 -0.09 -4.91
N ARG A 166 -12.13 1.07 -5.09
CA ARG A 166 -12.42 2.01 -4.00
C ARG A 166 -13.91 2.08 -3.73
N PHE A 167 -14.28 2.26 -2.47
CA PHE A 167 -15.66 2.33 -2.03
C PHE A 167 -15.87 3.48 -1.05
N GLN A 168 -16.95 4.24 -1.23
CA GLN A 168 -17.28 5.31 -0.31
C GLN A 168 -17.77 4.70 1.00
N LYS A 169 -17.04 4.93 2.10
CA LYS A 169 -17.36 4.25 3.37
C LYS A 169 -18.75 4.66 3.85
N PRO A 170 -19.66 3.70 4.13
CA PRO A 170 -20.94 4.01 4.75
C PRO A 170 -20.74 4.68 6.12
N SER A 171 -21.65 5.58 6.52
CA SER A 171 -21.60 6.13 7.87
C SER A 171 -21.68 5.03 8.93
N LYS A 172 -21.10 5.25 10.11
CA LYS A 172 -20.94 4.22 11.17
C LYS A 172 -22.23 3.46 11.52
N ASN A 173 -23.39 4.09 11.40
CA ASN A 173 -24.70 3.50 11.75
C ASN A 173 -25.38 2.78 10.58
N ARG A 174 -24.75 2.75 9.40
CA ARG A 174 -25.24 2.02 8.24
C ARG A 174 -24.53 0.70 8.13
N ASP A 175 -25.21 -0.23 7.48
CA ASP A 175 -24.67 -1.52 7.09
C ASP A 175 -23.35 -1.36 6.31
N GLN A 176 -22.26 -1.81 6.92
CA GLN A 176 -20.92 -1.74 6.34
C GLN A 176 -20.72 -2.86 5.31
N THR A 177 -21.47 -3.95 5.38
CA THR A 177 -21.28 -5.15 4.55
C THR A 177 -21.45 -4.87 3.06
N LYS A 178 -22.16 -3.79 2.69
CA LYS A 178 -22.26 -3.27 1.32
C LYS A 178 -20.91 -3.01 0.64
N ILE A 179 -19.86 -2.79 1.42
CA ILE A 179 -18.49 -2.66 0.91
C ILE A 179 -18.09 -3.93 0.14
N LEU A 180 -18.61 -5.11 0.52
CA LEU A 180 -18.29 -6.42 -0.05
C LEU A 180 -19.17 -6.82 -1.25
N ASP A 181 -20.29 -6.13 -1.50
CA ASP A 181 -21.21 -6.46 -2.60
C ASP A 181 -20.53 -6.61 -3.96
N PRO A 182 -19.57 -5.73 -4.36
CA PRO A 182 -18.90 -5.86 -5.65
C PRO A 182 -18.08 -7.15 -5.81
N LEU A 183 -17.63 -7.73 -4.70
CA LEU A 183 -16.89 -9.00 -4.66
C LEU A 183 -17.81 -10.23 -4.61
N LYS A 184 -19.13 -10.03 -4.47
CA LYS A 184 -20.13 -11.11 -4.28
C LYS A 184 -19.81 -12.00 -3.08
N ILE A 185 -19.20 -11.43 -2.05
CA ILE A 185 -18.94 -12.12 -0.78
C ILE A 185 -20.23 -12.05 0.04
N ASN A 186 -20.71 -13.21 0.49
CA ASN A 186 -21.85 -13.32 1.38
C ASN A 186 -21.37 -13.84 2.74
N LEU A 187 -21.39 -12.97 3.74
CA LEU A 187 -20.95 -13.30 5.11
C LEU A 187 -21.77 -14.42 5.77
N ASN A 188 -22.98 -14.71 5.28
CA ASN A 188 -23.83 -15.78 5.78
C ASN A 188 -23.62 -17.12 5.04
N ASN A 189 -22.78 -17.14 4.00
CA ASN A 189 -22.49 -18.36 3.25
C ASN A 189 -21.40 -19.16 3.97
N SER A 190 -21.78 -20.29 4.56
CA SER A 190 -20.85 -21.17 5.28
C SER A 190 -19.76 -21.80 4.41
N ASN A 191 -19.85 -21.70 3.08
CA ASN A 191 -18.81 -22.18 2.18
C ASN A 191 -17.78 -21.10 1.84
N GLN A 192 -17.99 -19.87 2.31
CA GLN A 192 -17.09 -18.75 2.15
C GLN A 192 -16.48 -18.41 3.51
N HIS A 193 -15.17 -18.55 3.62
CA HIS A 193 -14.43 -18.13 4.80
C HIS A 193 -13.44 -17.07 4.37
N PHE A 194 -13.61 -15.86 4.87
CA PHE A 194 -12.70 -14.76 4.58
C PHE A 194 -12.11 -14.21 5.87
N LEU A 195 -10.85 -13.81 5.79
CA LEU A 195 -10.22 -13.00 6.81
C LEU A 195 -10.03 -11.58 6.28
N TYR A 196 -10.15 -10.61 7.17
CA TYR A 196 -10.11 -9.20 6.85
C TYR A 196 -9.04 -8.51 7.68
N ARG A 197 -8.29 -7.61 7.05
CA ARG A 197 -7.34 -6.73 7.74
C ARG A 197 -7.63 -5.28 7.37
N GLY A 198 -8.04 -4.50 8.36
CA GLY A 198 -8.14 -3.05 8.24
C GLY A 198 -6.76 -2.39 8.31
N ILE A 199 -6.46 -1.52 7.37
CA ILE A 199 -5.24 -0.71 7.34
C ILE A 199 -5.63 0.75 7.31
N ARG A 200 -5.26 1.52 8.33
CA ARG A 200 -5.55 2.96 8.40
C ARG A 200 -4.66 3.79 7.47
N THR A 201 -3.38 3.43 7.39
CA THR A 201 -2.36 4.20 6.66
C THR A 201 -2.04 3.52 5.34
N LEU A 202 -2.47 4.11 4.23
CA LEU A 202 -2.33 3.52 2.89
C LEU A 202 -0.87 3.28 2.47
N ASP A 203 0.07 4.04 3.03
CA ASP A 203 1.52 3.86 2.85
C ASP A 203 2.02 2.46 3.16
N ILE A 204 1.31 1.75 4.03
CA ILE A 204 1.69 0.42 4.48
C ILE A 204 1.40 -0.61 3.38
N ILE A 205 0.48 -0.36 2.46
CA ILE A 205 0.06 -1.37 1.47
C ILE A 205 1.23 -1.72 0.52
N PRO A 206 1.92 -0.77 -0.13
CA PRO A 206 3.07 -1.12 -0.95
C PRO A 206 4.19 -1.79 -0.15
N VAL A 207 4.43 -1.34 1.08
CA VAL A 207 5.45 -1.93 1.98
C VAL A 207 5.07 -3.37 2.33
N PHE A 208 3.80 -3.63 2.63
CA PHE A 208 3.28 -4.95 2.91
C PHE A 208 3.43 -5.89 1.70
N LEU A 209 3.13 -5.40 0.50
CA LEU A 209 3.28 -6.17 -0.75
C LEU A 209 4.75 -6.45 -1.09
N LEU A 210 5.65 -5.50 -0.85
CA LEU A 210 7.09 -5.66 -1.03
C LEU A 210 7.68 -6.62 -0.02
N ARG A 211 7.49 -6.31 1.27
CA ARG A 211 8.13 -6.98 2.41
C ARG A 211 7.19 -7.02 3.60
N VAL A 212 6.59 -8.19 3.82
CA VAL A 212 6.06 -8.49 5.15
C VAL A 212 7.24 -8.84 6.06
N ALA A 213 7.61 -7.90 6.93
CA ALA A 213 8.51 -8.16 8.05
C ALA A 213 7.71 -8.30 9.35
N LEU A 214 8.18 -9.16 10.26
CA LEU A 214 7.76 -9.15 11.66
C LEU A 214 8.28 -7.84 12.29
N ALA A 215 7.52 -6.76 12.15
CA ALA A 215 7.84 -5.52 12.83
C ALA A 215 7.60 -5.73 14.34
N PRO A 216 8.56 -5.36 15.21
CA PRO A 216 8.32 -5.34 16.64
C PRO A 216 7.34 -4.21 16.95
N SER A 217 6.05 -4.49 16.85
CA SER A 217 5.03 -3.56 17.35
C SER A 217 4.91 -3.76 18.85
N VAL A 218 5.21 -2.69 19.59
CA VAL A 218 4.73 -2.58 20.97
C VAL A 218 3.19 -2.61 20.94
N ASN A 219 2.58 -3.28 21.91
CA ASN A 219 1.11 -3.36 22.10
C ASN A 219 0.31 -4.30 21.17
N ASN A 220 0.94 -5.33 20.60
CA ASN A 220 0.22 -6.38 19.88
C ASN A 220 -0.15 -7.55 20.81
N GLU A 221 -1.42 -7.97 20.83
CA GLU A 221 -1.94 -8.95 21.82
C GLU A 221 -1.27 -10.32 21.73
N PHE A 222 -0.89 -10.77 20.53
CA PHE A 222 -0.20 -12.03 20.26
C PHE A 222 1.22 -11.80 19.69
N GLY A 223 1.83 -10.63 19.95
CA GLY A 223 3.18 -10.30 19.50
C GLY A 223 3.30 -9.87 18.03
N PRO A 224 4.50 -9.84 17.47
CA PRO A 224 4.73 -9.46 16.07
C PRO A 224 4.01 -10.40 15.09
N GLY A 225 3.32 -9.84 14.08
CA GLY A 225 2.61 -10.65 13.11
C GLY A 225 1.67 -9.88 12.17
N ILE A 226 1.06 -10.59 11.23
CA ILE A 226 -0.06 -10.07 10.40
C ILE A 226 -1.36 -10.38 11.13
N TYR A 227 -2.01 -9.33 11.64
CA TYR A 227 -3.31 -9.43 12.31
C TYR A 227 -4.44 -9.32 11.29
N CYS A 228 -5.34 -10.30 11.33
CA CYS A 228 -6.57 -10.37 10.56
C CYS A 228 -7.74 -10.75 11.48
N THR A 229 -8.96 -10.63 11.00
CA THR A 229 -10.17 -11.02 11.73
C THR A 229 -11.22 -11.58 10.77
N PRO A 230 -12.01 -12.59 11.16
CA PRO A 230 -13.21 -12.98 10.42
C PRO A 230 -14.37 -11.97 10.59
N ASN A 231 -14.30 -11.06 11.56
CA ASN A 231 -15.31 -10.02 11.74
C ASN A 231 -15.03 -8.83 10.79
N PHE A 232 -15.84 -8.71 9.74
CA PHE A 232 -15.72 -7.62 8.78
C PHE A 232 -15.89 -6.23 9.39
N ASP A 233 -16.86 -6.04 10.28
CA ASP A 233 -17.12 -4.74 10.92
C ASP A 233 -15.92 -4.28 11.75
N LEU A 234 -15.26 -5.21 12.43
CA LEU A 234 -14.03 -4.93 13.17
C LEU A 234 -12.91 -4.45 12.23
N ALA A 235 -12.70 -5.14 11.10
CA ALA A 235 -11.72 -4.71 10.11
C ALA A 235 -12.04 -3.32 9.53
N VAL A 236 -13.32 -3.02 9.29
CA VAL A 236 -13.78 -1.69 8.85
C VAL A 236 -13.50 -0.61 9.89
N GLU A 237 -13.61 -0.93 11.18
CA GLU A 237 -13.24 -0.01 12.27
C GLU A 237 -11.75 0.28 12.27
N TYR A 238 -10.89 -0.74 12.17
CA TYR A 238 -9.44 -0.60 12.08
C TYR A 238 -9.01 0.23 10.85
N ALA A 239 -9.65 -0.01 9.70
CA ALA A 239 -9.37 0.74 8.47
C ALA A 239 -9.68 2.26 8.61
N GLY A 240 -10.56 2.66 9.53
CA GLY A 240 -10.93 4.07 9.68
C GLY A 240 -11.69 4.60 8.45
N ARG A 241 -11.64 5.92 8.20
CA ARG A 241 -12.44 6.55 7.13
C ARG A 241 -11.80 6.44 5.75
N ASN A 242 -10.49 6.64 5.68
CA ASN A 242 -9.72 6.76 4.43
C ASN A 242 -8.65 5.67 4.29
N GLY A 243 -8.83 4.55 4.99
CA GLY A 243 -7.89 3.42 4.94
C GLY A 243 -8.23 2.42 3.86
N ALA A 244 -7.80 1.18 4.05
CA ALA A 244 -8.11 0.06 3.17
C ALA A 244 -8.44 -1.20 3.95
N ILE A 245 -9.06 -2.15 3.27
CA ILE A 245 -9.32 -3.49 3.78
C ILE A 245 -8.65 -4.48 2.84
N LEU A 246 -7.77 -5.31 3.40
CA LEU A 246 -7.24 -6.49 2.72
C LEU A 246 -8.19 -7.64 3.02
N VAL A 247 -8.56 -8.37 1.97
CA VAL A 247 -9.45 -9.53 2.04
C VAL A 247 -8.64 -10.75 1.67
N PHE A 248 -8.66 -11.78 2.51
CA PHE A 248 -7.97 -13.04 2.28
C PHE A 248 -8.99 -14.15 2.14
N ASP A 249 -8.93 -14.93 1.06
CA ASP A 249 -9.76 -16.12 0.91
C ASP A 249 -9.19 -17.25 1.78
N TRP A 250 -9.91 -17.53 2.86
CA TRP A 250 -9.57 -18.52 3.87
C TRP A 250 -10.43 -19.78 3.75
N SER A 251 -11.17 -19.94 2.64
CA SER A 251 -12.09 -21.06 2.40
C SER A 251 -11.34 -22.37 2.12
N ASN A 252 -10.13 -22.28 1.56
CA ASN A 252 -9.27 -23.44 1.36
C ASN A 252 -8.03 -23.39 2.28
N LEU A 253 -8.02 -24.31 3.26
CA LEU A 253 -6.90 -24.51 4.18
C LEU A 253 -5.86 -25.50 3.66
N ASP A 254 -5.93 -25.92 2.39
CA ASP A 254 -4.89 -26.72 1.75
C ASP A 254 -3.57 -25.92 1.76
N GLY A 255 -2.66 -26.30 2.66
CA GLY A 255 -1.39 -25.64 2.88
C GLY A 255 -0.61 -26.32 3.99
N ASP A 256 0.72 -26.20 3.93
CA ASP A 256 1.61 -26.71 4.97
C ASP A 256 1.85 -25.61 6.01
N PHE A 257 0.83 -25.34 6.83
CA PHE A 257 0.92 -24.43 7.97
C PHE A 257 0.08 -24.93 9.13
N THR A 258 0.48 -24.53 10.33
CA THR A 258 -0.14 -24.94 11.59
C THR A 258 -0.92 -23.79 12.22
N ILE A 259 -2.06 -24.12 12.84
CA ILE A 259 -2.93 -23.14 13.51
C ILE A 259 -3.09 -23.54 14.97
N LYS A 260 -2.84 -22.60 15.88
CA LYS A 260 -3.15 -22.72 17.29
C LYS A 260 -4.29 -21.80 17.70
N THR A 261 -5.27 -22.37 18.40
CA THR A 261 -6.35 -21.59 19.03
C THR A 261 -6.05 -21.39 20.50
N LEU A 262 -5.83 -20.13 20.90
CA LEU A 262 -5.63 -19.77 22.30
C LEU A 262 -6.97 -19.65 23.00
N THR A 263 -7.12 -20.36 24.12
CA THR A 263 -8.32 -20.31 24.97
C THR A 263 -7.95 -20.06 26.43
N ASP A 264 -8.93 -19.55 27.18
CA ASP A 264 -8.88 -19.39 28.63
C ASP A 264 -7.57 -18.77 29.16
N ARG A 265 -6.83 -19.55 29.97
CA ARG A 265 -5.61 -19.12 30.64
C ARG A 265 -4.45 -18.93 29.68
N GLU A 266 -4.32 -19.78 28.66
CA GLU A 266 -3.25 -19.64 27.66
C GLU A 266 -3.40 -18.30 26.93
N TRP A 267 -4.64 -17.96 26.53
CA TRP A 267 -4.95 -16.65 25.96
C TRP A 267 -4.63 -15.51 26.93
N GLU A 268 -5.06 -15.61 28.20
CA GLU A 268 -4.82 -14.57 29.21
C GLU A 268 -3.33 -14.31 29.42
N ASP A 269 -2.55 -15.37 29.56
CA ASP A 269 -1.12 -15.34 29.80
C ASP A 269 -0.38 -14.77 28.57
N THR A 270 -0.81 -15.10 27.34
CA THR A 270 -0.28 -14.50 26.11
C THR A 270 -0.55 -13.00 26.02
N VAL A 271 -1.81 -12.58 26.19
CA VAL A 271 -2.17 -11.16 26.07
C VAL A 271 -1.45 -10.32 27.13
N LYS A 272 -1.44 -10.77 28.39
CA LYS A 272 -0.66 -10.08 29.45
C LYS A 272 0.83 -10.06 29.12
N GLY A 273 1.37 -11.19 28.66
CA GLY A 273 2.78 -11.34 28.31
C GLY A 273 3.26 -10.30 27.29
N TRP A 274 2.42 -9.95 26.32
CA TRP A 274 2.77 -8.95 25.30
C TRP A 274 2.38 -7.50 25.63
N ILE A 275 1.32 -7.27 26.40
CA ILE A 275 0.75 -5.92 26.59
C ILE A 275 1.10 -5.25 27.92
N CYS A 276 1.20 -6.00 29.03
CA CYS A 276 1.50 -5.41 30.34
C CYS A 276 2.97 -4.96 30.38
N VAL A 277 3.24 -3.65 30.39
CA VAL A 277 4.61 -3.09 30.32
C VAL A 277 5.17 -2.76 31.71
N ASP A 278 4.30 -2.53 32.69
CA ASP A 278 4.68 -2.00 34.01
C ASP A 278 5.18 -3.04 35.02
N ASP A 279 5.43 -4.28 34.60
CA ASP A 279 5.88 -5.36 35.49
C ASP A 279 7.05 -6.15 34.89
N ASP A 280 8.27 -5.72 35.21
CA ASP A 280 9.52 -6.41 34.82
C ASP A 280 9.67 -7.80 35.46
N SER A 281 8.87 -8.13 36.48
CA SER A 281 8.90 -9.43 37.16
C SER A 281 7.96 -10.46 36.52
N LYS A 282 7.13 -10.05 35.57
CA LYS A 282 6.19 -10.94 34.90
C LYS A 282 6.95 -11.96 34.03
N PRO A 283 6.45 -13.20 33.93
CA PRO A 283 6.94 -14.13 32.92
C PRO A 283 6.68 -13.54 31.53
N GLY A 284 7.65 -13.72 30.63
CA GLY A 284 7.48 -13.37 29.22
C GLY A 284 6.30 -14.11 28.59
N PRO A 285 5.81 -13.65 27.43
CA PRO A 285 4.70 -14.30 26.75
C PRO A 285 5.05 -15.77 26.43
N PRO A 286 4.06 -16.69 26.52
CA PRO A 286 4.22 -18.06 26.03
C PRO A 286 4.75 -18.05 24.59
N GLN A 287 5.65 -18.99 24.31
CA GLN A 287 6.19 -19.18 22.96
C GLN A 287 5.35 -20.22 22.23
N PHE A 288 5.18 -20.01 20.93
CA PHE A 288 4.38 -20.85 20.05
C PHE A 288 5.23 -21.19 18.82
N ASP A 289 5.21 -22.48 18.44
CA ASP A 289 5.88 -22.96 17.23
C ASP A 289 4.95 -22.89 16.02
N GLU A 290 3.65 -22.67 16.24
CA GLU A 290 2.64 -22.65 15.20
C GLU A 290 2.72 -21.41 14.31
N ASP A 291 2.39 -21.59 13.03
CA ASP A 291 2.50 -20.54 12.02
C ASP A 291 1.46 -19.43 12.18
N ILE A 292 0.29 -19.83 12.65
CA ILE A 292 -0.87 -18.99 12.86
C ILE A 292 -1.39 -19.18 14.27
N ILE A 293 -1.63 -18.07 14.95
CA ILE A 293 -2.26 -18.02 16.27
C ILE A 293 -3.62 -17.37 16.11
N GLN A 294 -4.66 -17.93 16.69
CA GLN A 294 -5.99 -17.33 16.72
C GLN A 294 -6.58 -17.32 18.12
N GLY A 295 -7.40 -16.34 18.42
CA GLY A 295 -8.08 -16.22 19.71
C GLY A 295 -8.94 -14.97 19.79
N PRO A 296 -9.63 -14.74 20.91
CA PRO A 296 -10.43 -13.54 21.10
C PRO A 296 -9.60 -12.26 21.10
N VAL A 297 -10.21 -11.15 20.70
CA VAL A 297 -9.67 -9.78 20.90
C VAL A 297 -9.94 -9.34 22.34
N SER A 298 -9.05 -8.57 22.96
CA SER A 298 -9.34 -8.01 24.29
C SER A 298 -10.32 -6.83 24.23
N LYS A 299 -11.28 -6.78 25.16
CA LYS A 299 -12.22 -5.65 25.31
C LYS A 299 -11.63 -4.46 26.05
N ASN A 300 -10.61 -4.70 26.86
CA ASN A 300 -10.06 -3.73 27.81
C ASN A 300 -8.58 -3.45 27.57
N HIS A 301 -8.14 -3.49 26.31
CA HIS A 301 -6.74 -3.35 25.88
C HIS A 301 -5.96 -2.27 26.64
N GLY A 302 -6.52 -1.04 26.72
CA GLY A 302 -5.86 0.07 27.42
C GLY A 302 -5.64 -0.15 28.92
N SER A 303 -6.46 -0.96 29.59
CA SER A 303 -6.26 -1.30 31.01
C SER A 303 -5.23 -2.41 31.20
N ILE A 304 -5.01 -3.26 30.19
CA ILE A 304 -4.03 -4.36 30.24
C ILE A 304 -2.61 -3.82 30.24
N TYR A 305 -2.38 -2.63 29.66
CA TYR A 305 -1.09 -1.94 29.73
C TYR A 305 -0.61 -1.79 31.18
N ASN A 306 -1.53 -1.42 32.08
CA ASN A 306 -1.32 -1.34 33.53
C ASN A 306 -1.55 -2.69 34.24
N CYS A 307 -1.32 -3.80 33.54
CA CYS A 307 -1.37 -5.17 34.04
C CYS A 307 -2.72 -5.63 34.64
N SER A 308 -3.82 -4.96 34.26
CA SER A 308 -5.17 -5.44 34.58
C SER A 308 -5.47 -6.78 33.90
N LYS A 309 -6.38 -7.56 34.48
CA LYS A 309 -6.83 -8.82 33.88
C LYS A 309 -7.48 -8.57 32.50
N PRO A 310 -7.00 -9.21 31.40
CA PRO A 310 -7.65 -9.17 30.11
C PRO A 310 -9.07 -9.74 30.13
N ILE A 311 -9.95 -9.15 29.33
CA ILE A 311 -11.34 -9.57 29.16
C ILE A 311 -11.56 -9.90 27.68
N GLN A 312 -12.02 -11.10 27.39
CA GLN A 312 -12.29 -11.54 26.02
C GLN A 312 -13.49 -10.82 25.40
N SER A 313 -13.35 -10.41 24.13
CA SER A 313 -14.45 -9.96 23.29
C SER A 313 -15.21 -11.13 22.67
N GLN A 314 -16.17 -10.86 21.80
CA GLN A 314 -16.77 -11.89 20.94
C GLN A 314 -16.08 -11.97 19.59
N ASP A 315 -15.19 -11.02 19.31
CA ASP A 315 -14.46 -10.92 18.06
C ASP A 315 -13.20 -11.76 18.14
N LEU A 316 -12.86 -12.39 17.03
CA LEU A 316 -11.66 -13.19 16.89
C LEU A 316 -10.59 -12.39 16.13
N GLN A 317 -9.34 -12.62 16.49
CA GLN A 317 -8.18 -12.25 15.70
C GLN A 317 -7.43 -13.52 15.29
N VAL A 318 -6.87 -13.48 14.08
CA VAL A 318 -6.06 -14.52 13.47
C VAL A 318 -4.75 -13.86 13.07
N VAL A 319 -3.63 -14.40 13.52
CA VAL A 319 -2.33 -13.75 13.46
C VAL A 319 -1.33 -14.70 12.84
N ALA A 320 -0.76 -14.33 11.69
CA ALA A 320 0.39 -15.04 11.14
C ALA A 320 1.67 -14.55 11.82
N VAL A 321 2.37 -15.45 12.51
CA VAL A 321 3.52 -15.13 13.37
C VAL A 321 4.84 -15.70 12.85
N THR A 322 4.80 -16.65 11.90
CA THR A 322 5.98 -17.19 11.21
C THR A 322 6.03 -16.75 9.74
N PRO A 323 7.20 -16.86 9.08
CA PRO A 323 7.31 -16.65 7.63
C PRO A 323 6.34 -17.53 6.82
N SER A 324 6.13 -18.79 7.22
CA SER A 324 5.21 -19.73 6.56
C SER A 324 3.75 -19.28 6.70
N GLY A 325 3.32 -18.88 7.90
CA GLY A 325 1.98 -18.34 8.11
C GLY A 325 1.74 -17.05 7.32
N MET A 326 2.77 -16.20 7.22
CA MET A 326 2.70 -14.99 6.41
C MET A 326 2.64 -15.28 4.91
N ASN A 327 3.34 -16.31 4.43
CA ASN A 327 3.23 -16.77 3.04
C ASN A 327 1.84 -17.32 2.76
N ALA A 328 1.29 -18.12 3.68
CA ALA A 328 -0.08 -18.64 3.56
C ALA A 328 -1.12 -17.51 3.44
N MET A 329 -0.94 -16.40 4.17
CA MET A 329 -1.75 -15.19 4.04
C MET A 329 -1.53 -14.49 2.68
N ALA A 330 -0.28 -14.30 2.26
CA ALA A 330 0.04 -13.62 1.00
C ALA A 330 -0.55 -14.35 -0.22
N GLU A 331 -0.40 -15.67 -0.28
CA GLU A 331 -0.95 -16.54 -1.34
C GLU A 331 -2.48 -16.52 -1.39
N ARG A 332 -3.13 -16.14 -0.29
CA ARG A 332 -4.59 -16.08 -0.16
C ARG A 332 -5.15 -14.67 -0.29
N LEU A 333 -4.31 -13.66 -0.60
CA LEU A 333 -4.79 -12.30 -0.81
C LEU A 333 -5.78 -12.28 -1.98
N TYR A 334 -7.03 -11.98 -1.69
CA TYR A 334 -8.14 -12.02 -2.64
C TYR A 334 -8.47 -10.62 -3.19
N ALA A 335 -8.49 -9.62 -2.29
CA ALA A 335 -8.84 -8.26 -2.69
C ALA A 335 -8.18 -7.18 -1.81
N ILE A 336 -8.03 -5.99 -2.38
CA ILE A 336 -7.72 -4.74 -1.67
C ILE A 336 -8.82 -3.72 -1.96
N ILE A 337 -9.49 -3.27 -0.90
CA ILE A 337 -10.61 -2.33 -0.97
C ILE A 337 -10.19 -1.03 -0.32
N TYR A 338 -10.08 0.04 -1.10
CA TYR A 338 -9.76 1.37 -0.57
C TYR A 338 -11.02 2.11 -0.13
N LEU A 339 -10.98 2.78 1.03
CA LEU A 339 -12.09 3.54 1.60
C LEU A 339 -11.87 5.05 1.42
N TYR A 340 -12.96 5.79 1.17
CA TYR A 340 -12.94 7.26 1.07
C TYR A 340 -14.25 7.92 1.53
#